data_AF-A0A374V9K3-F1
#
_entry.id   AF-A0A374V9K3-F1
#
_cell.length_a   1.000
_cell.length_b   1.000
_cell.length_c   1.000
_cell.angle_alpha   90.00
_cell.angle_beta   90.00
_cell.angle_gamma   90.00
#
_symmetry.space_group_name_H-M   'P 1'
#
loop_
_entity.id
_entity.type
_entity.pdbx_description
1 polymer ?
#
loop_
_entity_poly.entity_id
_entity_poly.type
_entity_poly.pdbx_seq_one_letter_code
_entity_poly.pdbx_strand_id
1 'polypeptide(L)' 'MNETLIKRKSELMEQIRNEFKILQALQPDFDNAFFDDESMLSYMHFLADKYKWLIVDDEPEEGGGK' A
#
# COMPACT_ATOMS: atom_id res chain seq x y z
N MET A 1 -1.20 -24.93 1.47
CA MET A 1 -2.32 -24.03 1.09
C MET A 1 -1.73 -22.64 1.09
N ASN A 2 -1.45 -22.08 -0.10
CA ASN A 2 -0.96 -20.71 -0.19
C ASN A 2 -2.20 -19.81 -0.15
N GLU A 3 -2.57 -19.38 1.05
CA GLU A 3 -3.64 -18.40 1.24
C GLU A 3 -3.18 -17.09 0.62
N THR A 4 -3.62 -16.85 -0.62
CA THR A 4 -3.39 -15.57 -1.31
C THR A 4 -4.17 -14.53 -0.54
N LEU A 5 -3.45 -13.70 0.21
CA LEU A 5 -4.04 -12.65 1.04
C LEU A 5 -4.54 -11.54 0.12
N ILE A 6 -5.85 -11.31 0.16
CA ILE A 6 -6.49 -10.22 -0.58
C ILE A 6 -6.37 -8.96 0.27
N LYS A 7 -5.78 -7.91 -0.30
CA LYS A 7 -5.58 -6.62 0.36
C LYS A 7 -6.23 -5.52 -0.47
N ARG A 8 -6.95 -4.62 0.19
CA ARG A 8 -7.50 -3.44 -0.48
C ARG A 8 -6.40 -2.42 -0.73
N LYS A 9 -6.36 -1.86 -1.94
CA LYS A 9 -5.36 -0.86 -2.33
C LYS A 9 -5.40 0.37 -1.42
N SER A 10 -6.59 0.91 -1.14
CA SER A 10 -6.74 2.08 -0.25
C SER A 10 -6.22 1.79 1.16
N GLU A 11 -6.62 0.66 1.76
CA GLU A 11 -6.16 0.25 3.09
C GLU A 11 -4.64 -0.01 3.12
N LEU A 12 -4.09 -0.59 2.06
CA LEU A 12 -2.67 -0.88 1.97
C LEU A 12 -1.85 0.42 1.80
N MET A 13 -2.32 1.35 0.97
CA MET A 13 -1.69 2.66 0.80
C MET A 13 -1.73 3.48 2.10
N GLU A 14 -2.83 3.46 2.85
CA GLU A 14 -2.90 4.12 4.16
C GLU A 14 -1.94 3.50 5.18
N GLN A 15 -1.82 2.16 5.21
CA GLN A 15 -0.86 1.46 6.06
C GLN A 15 0.58 1.87 5.73
N ILE A 16 0.94 1.83 4.45
CA ILE A 16 2.27 2.23 3.97
C ILE A 16 2.56 3.68 4.35
N ARG A 17 1.60 4.58 4.13
CA ARG A 17 1.73 6.00 4.50
C ARG A 17 1.96 6.19 6.00
N ASN A 18 1.27 5.42 6.83
CA ASN A 18 1.42 5.49 8.27
C ASN A 18 2.78 4.94 8.72
N GLU A 19 3.24 3.81 8.16
CA GLU A 19 4.59 3.28 8.41
C GLU A 19 5.66 4.31 8.04
N PHE A 20 5.50 4.94 6.88
CA PHE A 20 6.44 5.94 6.38
C PHE A 20 6.46 7.20 7.26
N LYS A 21 5.31 7.63 7.81
CA LYS A 21 5.26 8.70 8.80
C LYS A 21 5.95 8.33 10.09
N ILE A 22 5.78 7.10 10.57
CA ILE A 22 6.46 6.60 11.77
C ILE A 22 7.97 6.56 11.54
N LEU A 23 8.42 6.06 10.38
CA LEU A 23 9.83 6.03 10.01
C LEU A 23 10.44 7.43 9.93
N GLN A 24 9.74 8.39 9.32
CA GLN A 24 10.15 9.80 9.31
C GLN A 24 10.21 10.39 10.72
N ALA A 25 9.24 10.08 11.59
CA ALA A 25 9.27 10.56 12.98
C ALA A 25 10.42 9.93 13.80
N LEU A 26 10.82 8.70 13.47
CA LEU A 26 11.92 8.00 14.14
C LEU A 26 13.30 8.42 13.64
N GLN A 27 13.40 8.88 12.39
CA GLN A 27 14.64 9.35 11.79
C GLN A 27 14.59 10.87 11.60
N PRO A 28 15.28 11.66 12.44
CA PRO A 28 15.33 13.10 12.29
C PRO A 28 16.07 13.57 11.01
N ASP A 29 16.70 12.64 10.28
CA ASP A 29 17.41 12.87 9.03
C ASP A 29 16.48 12.83 7.79
N PHE A 30 15.27 12.28 7.92
CA PHE A 30 14.32 12.26 6.81
C PHE A 30 13.49 13.54 6.79
N ASP A 31 13.60 14.25 5.67
CA ASP A 31 12.73 15.38 5.36
C ASP A 31 11.28 14.92 5.17
N ASN A 32 10.34 15.83 5.40
CA ASN A 32 8.89 15.56 5.35
C ASN A 32 8.38 15.14 3.95
N ALA A 33 9.22 15.33 2.93
CA ALA A 33 8.97 14.96 1.53
C ALA A 33 9.91 13.83 1.06
N PHE A 34 10.59 13.13 1.98
CA PHE A 34 11.52 12.06 1.61
C PHE A 34 10.81 10.89 0.91
N PHE A 35 9.55 10.65 1.26
CA PHE A 35 8.75 9.63 0.62
C PHE A 35 7.56 10.22 -0.13
N ASP A 36 7.70 10.27 -1.45
CA ASP A 36 6.64 10.66 -2.38
C ASP A 36 5.69 9.49 -2.70
N ASP A 37 4.57 9.80 -3.36
CA ASP A 37 3.59 8.82 -3.83
C ASP A 37 4.22 7.69 -4.67
N GLU A 38 5.26 7.99 -5.46
CA GLU A 38 6.00 6.98 -6.23
C GLU A 38 6.69 5.95 -5.32
N SER A 39 7.30 6.41 -4.22
CA SER A 39 7.96 5.55 -3.24
C SER A 39 6.94 4.67 -2.51
N MET A 40 5.78 5.23 -2.18
CA MET A 40 4.67 4.50 -1.56
C MET A 40 4.12 3.43 -2.51
N LEU A 41 3.90 3.76 -3.79
CA LEU A 41 3.44 2.82 -4.80
C LEU A 41 4.45 1.70 -5.07
N SER A 42 5.73 2.04 -5.21
CA SER A 42 6.79 1.05 -5.42
C SER A 42 6.89 0.07 -4.25
N TYR A 43 6.79 0.57 -3.02
CA TYR A 43 6.77 -0.27 -1.82
C TYR A 43 5.52 -1.17 -1.77
N MET A 44 4.36 -0.65 -2.17
CA MET A 44 3.13 -1.44 -2.30
C MET A 44 3.31 -2.61 -3.27
N HIS A 45 3.89 -2.36 -4.46
CA HIS A 45 4.16 -3.40 -5.46
C HIS A 45 5.16 -4.45 -4.95
N PHE A 46 6.20 -4.01 -4.23
CA PHE A 46 7.16 -4.91 -3.60
C PHE A 46 6.51 -5.83 -2.56
N LEU A 47 5.66 -5.30 -1.69
CA LEU A 47 4.91 -6.09 -0.71
C LEU A 47 3.96 -7.07 -1.41
N ALA A 48 3.26 -6.61 -2.43
CA ALA A 48 2.35 -7.46 -3.20
C ALA A 48 3.08 -8.63 -3.85
N ASP A 49 4.24 -8.41 -4.47
CA ASP A 49 5.01 -9.49 -5.09
C ASP A 49 5.62 -10.44 -4.04
N LYS A 50 6.20 -9.88 -2.97
CA LYS A 50 6.88 -10.64 -1.91
C LYS A 50 5.95 -11.59 -1.19
N TYR A 51 4.75 -11.11 -0.84
CA TYR A 51 3.75 -11.89 -0.12
C TYR A 51 2.71 -12.53 -1.03
N LYS A 52 2.85 -12.38 -2.35
CA LYS A 52 1.88 -12.82 -3.36
C LYS A 52 0.47 -12.36 -3.00
N TRP A 53 0.33 -11.09 -2.60
CA TRP A 53 -0.97 -10.50 -2.30
C TRP A 53 -1.73 -10.15 -3.56
N LEU A 54 -3.04 -10.33 -3.51
CA LEU A 54 -3.95 -9.81 -4.53
C LEU A 54 -4.39 -8.41 -4.09
N ILE A 55 -3.88 -7.38 -4.77
CA ILE A 55 -4.28 -5.99 -4.51
C ILE A 55 -5.57 -5.72 -5.28
N VAL A 56 -6.66 -5.49 -4.54
CA VAL A 56 -7.96 -5.16 -5.10
C VAL A 56 -8.16 -3.65 -4.95
N ASP A 57 -8.45 -2.98 -6.07
CA ASP A 57 -8.80 -1.55 -6.03
C ASP A 57 -10.15 -1.37 -5.35
N ASP A 58 -10.33 -0.28 -4.60
CA ASP A 58 -11.60 -0.01 -3.88
C ASP A 58 -12.65 0.57 -4.84
N GLU A 59 -12.47 0.42 -6.16
CA GLU A 59 -13.54 0.69 -7.11
C GLU A 59 -14.73 -0.21 -6.76
N PRO A 60 -15.91 0.38 -6.47
CA PRO A 60 -17.09 -0.43 -6.33
C PRO A 60 -17.30 -1.12 -7.68
N GLU A 61 -17.40 -2.45 -7.67
CA GLU A 61 -18.08 -3.19 -8.74
C GLU A 61 -19.57 -2.79 -8.76
N GLU A 62 -19.90 -1.52 -9.00
CA GLU A 62 -21.21 -1.10 -9.47
C GLU A 62 -21.20 -1.15 -11.00
N GLY A 63 -21.14 -2.37 -11.51
CA GLY A 63 -21.17 -2.66 -12.94
C GLY A 63 -21.79 -4.00 -13.31
N GLY A 64 -22.33 -4.75 -12.34
CA GLY A 64 -23.20 -5.91 -12.58
C GLY A 64 -24.64 -5.45 -12.86
N GLY A 65 -24.82 -4.62 -13.88
CA GLY A 65 -26.15 -4.24 -14.38
C GLY A 65 -26.82 -5.48 -14.98
N LYS A 66 -27.83 -5.98 -14.27
CA LYS A 66 -28.70 -7.08 -14.66
C LYS A 66 -29.55 -6.76 -15.89
#